data_AF-A0A5J4PMX5-F1
#
_entry.id   AF-A0A5J4PMX5-F1
#
_cell.length_a   1.000
_cell.length_b   1.000
_cell.length_c   1.000
_cell.angle_alpha   90.00
_cell.angle_beta   90.00
_cell.angle_gamma   90.00
#
_symmetry.space_group_name_H-M   'P 1'
#
loop_
_entity.id
_entity.type
_entity.pdbx_description
1 polymer ?
#
loop_
_entity_poly.entity_id
_entity_poly.type
_entity_poly.pdbx_seq_one_letter_code
_entity_poly.pdbx_strand_id
1 'polypeptide(L)'
;GINAVLSSPTGAYTGYGFAIPTSIMTKVVADLKQYGTVQRALLGIKGRSVGDSQLDEKQKEKEKTLGVVEGVYVAEIVEGGSASAADIKVDDVIVGIEGRVIAKFADLQEVLARHRPGDKIKVKLIRDKKEKVVEVTLKNEQGNTKIVKNAGMEILGVAFKELPDDLKKQLNLSYGLQVTGVSSGKMADANVRKGFIILKANNQQIRKLSDLEDALKAAIKSPDQVLFLTGIFPSGKRANYAIDLTQE
;
A
#
# COMPACT_ATOMS: atom_id res chain seq x y z
N GLY A 1 7.58 -1.34 -23.96
CA GLY A 1 6.99 -1.86 -22.71
C GLY A 1 7.61 -3.21 -22.39
N ILE A 2 7.23 -3.83 -21.28
CA ILE A 2 7.58 -5.23 -20.96
C ILE A 2 6.34 -6.08 -21.12
N ASN A 3 6.41 -7.14 -21.92
CA ASN A 3 5.30 -8.07 -22.10
C ASN A 3 4.97 -8.73 -20.76
N ALA A 4 3.72 -8.65 -20.34
CA ALA A 4 3.30 -9.10 -19.02
C ALA A 4 2.22 -10.19 -19.08
N VAL A 5 1.25 -10.06 -19.99
CA VAL A 5 0.13 -10.99 -20.10
C VAL A 5 -0.22 -11.23 -21.57
N LEU A 6 -0.55 -12.49 -21.88
CA LEU A 6 -1.21 -12.88 -23.11
C LEU A 6 -2.68 -13.18 -22.79
N SER A 7 -3.60 -12.61 -23.57
CA SER A 7 -5.01 -13.03 -23.49
C SER A 7 -5.28 -14.09 -24.53
N SER A 8 -5.20 -15.36 -24.13
CA SER A 8 -5.47 -16.50 -24.99
C SER A 8 -6.19 -17.62 -24.24
N PRO A 9 -7.27 -18.19 -24.80
CA PRO A 9 -7.92 -19.38 -24.22
C PRO A 9 -7.00 -20.61 -24.15
N THR A 10 -6.00 -20.69 -25.02
CA THR A 10 -5.16 -21.89 -25.21
C THR A 10 -3.71 -21.70 -24.77
N GLY A 11 -3.34 -20.49 -24.31
CA GLY A 11 -1.95 -20.14 -23.98
C GLY A 11 -1.05 -19.88 -25.19
N ALA A 12 -1.50 -20.16 -26.42
CA ALA A 12 -0.80 -19.80 -27.65
C ALA A 12 -1.13 -18.35 -28.07
N TYR A 13 -0.19 -17.63 -28.68
CA TYR A 13 -0.40 -16.25 -29.11
C TYR A 13 -1.52 -16.13 -30.15
N THR A 14 -2.57 -15.40 -29.82
CA THR A 14 -3.77 -15.18 -30.66
C THR A 14 -3.85 -13.76 -31.23
N GLY A 15 -2.76 -12.98 -31.16
CA GLY A 15 -2.72 -11.59 -31.67
C GLY A 15 -2.87 -10.50 -30.61
N TYR A 16 -3.23 -10.85 -29.37
CA TYR A 16 -3.43 -9.88 -28.28
C TYR A 16 -2.42 -10.06 -27.14
N GLY A 17 -1.46 -9.14 -27.06
CA GLY A 17 -0.46 -9.08 -25.99
C GLY A 17 -0.55 -7.76 -25.21
N PHE A 18 -0.42 -7.84 -23.89
CA PHE A 18 -0.44 -6.67 -23.00
C PHE A 18 0.95 -6.41 -22.43
N ALA A 19 1.36 -5.14 -22.46
CA ALA A 19 2.66 -4.72 -21.99
C ALA A 19 2.55 -3.66 -20.89
N ILE A 20 3.40 -3.78 -19.88
CA ILE A 20 3.57 -2.77 -18.85
C ILE A 20 4.41 -1.61 -19.43
N PRO A 21 3.97 -0.34 -19.28
CA PRO A 21 4.74 0.82 -19.71
C PRO A 21 6.13 0.89 -19.05
N THR A 22 7.15 1.31 -19.81
CA THR A 22 8.53 1.43 -19.31
C THR A 22 8.65 2.46 -18.19
N SER A 23 7.87 3.55 -18.22
CA SER A 23 7.87 4.57 -17.17
C SER A 23 7.50 4.01 -15.79
N ILE A 24 6.51 3.12 -15.72
CA ILE A 24 6.11 2.46 -14.47
C ILE A 24 7.21 1.50 -14.03
N MET A 25 7.77 0.72 -14.96
CA MET A 25 8.84 -0.24 -14.64
C MET A 25 10.09 0.45 -14.08
N THR A 26 10.59 1.51 -14.72
CA THR A 26 11.78 2.23 -14.26
C THR A 26 11.60 2.76 -12.84
N LYS A 27 10.40 3.28 -12.53
CA LYS A 27 10.05 3.77 -11.20
C LYS A 27 10.00 2.63 -10.17
N VAL A 28 9.36 1.51 -10.51
CA VAL A 28 9.28 0.32 -9.64
C VAL A 28 10.67 -0.24 -9.34
N VAL A 29 11.53 -0.39 -10.34
CA VAL A 29 12.90 -0.87 -10.14
C VAL A 29 13.70 0.08 -9.24
N ALA A 30 13.57 1.39 -9.45
CA ALA A 30 14.21 2.38 -8.60
C ALA A 30 13.72 2.30 -7.14
N ASP A 31 12.41 2.17 -6.92
CA ASP A 31 11.82 2.03 -5.58
C ASP A 31 12.32 0.76 -4.88
N LEU A 32 12.35 -0.38 -5.59
CA LEU A 32 12.83 -1.64 -5.03
C LEU A 32 14.32 -1.59 -4.70
N LYS A 33 15.14 -0.97 -5.57
CA LYS A 33 16.58 -0.82 -5.34
C LYS A 33 16.88 0.08 -4.14
N GLN A 34 16.13 1.17 -3.98
CA GLN A 34 16.42 2.19 -2.97
C GLN A 34 15.74 1.92 -1.62
N TYR A 35 14.50 1.39 -1.63
CA TYR A 35 13.66 1.27 -0.45
C TYR A 35 13.25 -0.18 -0.12
N GLY A 36 13.50 -1.12 -1.04
CA GLY A 36 13.08 -2.51 -0.89
C GLY A 36 11.57 -2.73 -1.01
N THR A 37 10.79 -1.69 -1.31
CA THR A 37 9.35 -1.77 -1.56
C THR A 37 8.88 -0.65 -2.47
N VAL A 38 7.79 -0.89 -3.19
CA VAL A 38 7.20 0.05 -4.15
C VAL A 38 6.46 1.16 -3.43
N GLN A 39 6.78 2.41 -3.75
CA GLN A 39 6.18 3.59 -3.12
C GLN A 39 4.89 3.98 -3.83
N ARG A 40 3.75 3.41 -3.43
CA ARG A 40 2.46 3.69 -4.08
C ARG A 40 1.90 5.04 -3.64
N ALA A 41 1.61 5.91 -4.60
CA ALA A 41 0.87 7.14 -4.39
C ALA A 41 -0.60 6.94 -4.74
N LEU A 42 -1.49 7.49 -3.92
CA LEU A 42 -2.93 7.41 -4.09
C LEU A 42 -3.55 8.80 -4.07
N LEU A 43 -4.62 8.98 -4.83
CA LEU A 43 -5.45 10.18 -4.74
C LEU A 43 -6.35 10.14 -3.50
N GLY A 44 -6.72 8.96 -3.00
CA GLY A 44 -7.59 8.82 -1.83
C GLY A 44 -9.05 9.12 -2.14
N ILE A 45 -9.56 8.57 -3.25
CA ILE A 45 -10.98 8.63 -3.63
C ILE A 45 -11.50 7.21 -3.85
N LYS A 46 -12.80 7.02 -3.66
CA LYS A 46 -13.53 5.90 -4.26
C LYS A 46 -14.46 6.46 -5.31
N GLY A 47 -14.55 5.74 -6.41
CA GLY A 47 -15.21 6.24 -7.59
C GLY A 47 -15.31 5.17 -8.64
N ARG A 48 -15.71 5.59 -9.82
CA ARG A 48 -16.01 4.71 -10.95
C ARG A 48 -15.83 5.47 -12.25
N SER A 49 -15.68 4.75 -13.35
CA SER A 49 -15.65 5.38 -14.67
C SER A 49 -17.04 5.91 -15.02
N VAL A 50 -17.09 7.07 -15.66
CA VAL A 50 -18.32 7.59 -16.25
C VAL A 50 -18.73 6.69 -17.43
N GLY A 51 -20.04 6.46 -17.60
CA GLY A 51 -20.54 5.64 -18.70
C GLY A 51 -20.32 4.14 -18.52
N ASP A 52 -20.04 3.69 -17.29
CA ASP A 52 -19.98 2.26 -16.97
C ASP A 52 -21.36 1.61 -17.24
N SER A 53 -21.36 0.48 -17.96
CA SER A 53 -22.61 -0.18 -18.37
C SER A 53 -23.34 -0.85 -17.21
N GLN A 54 -22.61 -1.17 -16.14
CA GLN A 54 -23.12 -1.87 -14.95
C GLN A 54 -23.85 -0.96 -13.95
N LEU A 55 -24.07 0.31 -14.28
CA LEU A 55 -24.68 1.28 -13.38
C LEU A 55 -26.19 1.14 -13.28
N ASP A 56 -26.69 1.35 -12.07
CA ASP A 56 -28.12 1.47 -11.78
C ASP A 56 -28.70 2.73 -12.45
N GLU A 57 -30.01 2.73 -12.73
CA GLU A 57 -30.69 3.84 -13.42
C GLU A 57 -30.48 5.19 -12.72
N LYS A 58 -30.55 5.21 -11.38
CA LYS A 58 -30.29 6.41 -10.56
C LYS A 58 -28.87 6.95 -10.74
N GLN A 59 -27.89 6.06 -10.87
CA GLN A 59 -26.49 6.45 -11.06
C GLN A 59 -26.27 7.00 -12.47
N LYS A 60 -26.91 6.40 -13.48
CA LYS A 60 -26.89 6.89 -14.87
C LYS A 60 -27.53 8.27 -15.01
N GLU A 61 -28.64 8.53 -14.31
CA GLU A 61 -29.25 9.87 -14.28
C GLU A 61 -28.32 10.89 -13.65
N LYS A 62 -27.67 10.54 -12.52
CA LYS A 62 -26.70 11.42 -11.86
C LYS A 62 -25.50 11.73 -12.74
N GLU A 63 -25.08 10.83 -13.62
CA GLU A 63 -24.02 11.14 -14.59
C GLU A 63 -24.48 12.08 -15.70
N LYS A 64 -25.69 11.87 -16.22
CA LYS A 64 -26.26 12.73 -17.27
C LYS A 64 -26.33 14.19 -16.81
N THR A 65 -26.55 14.45 -15.52
CA THR A 65 -26.58 15.83 -15.00
C THR A 65 -25.20 16.49 -14.94
N LEU A 66 -24.11 15.70 -14.86
CA LEU A 66 -22.72 16.20 -14.82
C LEU A 66 -22.26 16.73 -16.18
N GLY A 67 -22.88 16.27 -17.28
CA GLY A 67 -22.61 16.77 -18.63
C GLY A 67 -21.27 16.31 -19.21
N VAL A 68 -20.73 15.18 -18.74
CA VAL A 68 -19.44 14.63 -19.16
C VAL A 68 -19.66 13.22 -19.71
N VAL A 69 -18.97 12.87 -20.81
CA VAL A 69 -19.09 11.56 -21.47
C VAL A 69 -18.06 10.55 -20.94
N GLU A 70 -16.88 11.03 -20.54
CA GLU A 70 -15.76 10.22 -20.08
C GLU A 70 -15.08 10.88 -18.88
N GLY A 71 -14.47 10.08 -18.01
CA GLY A 71 -13.85 10.55 -16.77
C GLY A 71 -14.01 9.59 -15.60
N VAL A 72 -13.52 10.02 -14.44
CA VAL A 72 -13.68 9.31 -13.18
C VAL A 72 -14.57 10.11 -12.24
N TYR A 73 -15.75 9.56 -11.97
CA TYR A 73 -16.69 10.11 -10.99
C TYR A 73 -16.22 9.83 -9.56
N VAL A 74 -16.16 10.87 -8.74
CA VAL A 74 -15.79 10.79 -7.31
C VAL A 74 -17.04 10.54 -6.47
N ALA A 75 -17.21 9.30 -6.02
CA ALA A 75 -18.33 8.89 -5.18
C ALA A 75 -18.08 9.14 -3.69
N GLU A 76 -16.82 8.97 -3.25
CA GLU A 76 -16.41 9.12 -1.87
C GLU A 76 -14.97 9.64 -1.81
N ILE A 77 -14.66 10.44 -0.79
CA ILE A 77 -13.30 10.87 -0.48
C ILE A 77 -12.85 10.12 0.76
N VAL A 78 -11.68 9.48 0.66
CA VAL A 78 -11.07 8.77 1.78
C VAL A 78 -10.51 9.80 2.77
N GLU A 79 -10.94 9.71 4.02
CA GLU A 79 -10.48 10.60 5.09
C GLU A 79 -8.95 10.51 5.25
N GLY A 80 -8.30 11.66 5.38
CA GLY A 80 -6.84 11.74 5.47
C GLY A 80 -6.09 11.51 4.15
N GLY A 81 -6.79 11.16 3.07
CA GLY A 81 -6.24 10.98 1.72
C GLY A 81 -5.75 12.28 1.07
N SER A 82 -5.23 12.17 -0.16
CA SER A 82 -4.70 13.31 -0.92
C SER A 82 -5.81 14.27 -1.35
N ALA A 83 -6.91 13.73 -1.85
CA ALA A 83 -8.09 14.48 -2.26
C ALA A 83 -8.76 15.21 -1.09
N SER A 84 -8.77 14.61 0.11
CA SER A 84 -9.32 15.23 1.32
C SER A 84 -8.58 16.50 1.73
N ALA A 85 -7.30 16.62 1.41
CA ALA A 85 -6.49 17.81 1.69
C ALA A 85 -6.48 18.82 0.53
N ALA A 86 -7.16 18.52 -0.58
CA ALA A 86 -7.26 19.36 -1.76
C ALA A 86 -8.70 19.86 -1.96
N ASP A 87 -8.92 20.81 -2.89
CA ASP A 87 -10.29 21.20 -3.29
C ASP A 87 -10.91 20.18 -4.27
N ILE A 88 -10.88 18.89 -3.91
CA ILE A 88 -11.65 17.83 -4.59
C ILE A 88 -12.84 17.48 -3.71
N LYS A 89 -14.01 17.30 -4.32
CA LYS A 89 -15.28 17.04 -3.62
C LYS A 89 -15.98 15.82 -4.20
N VAL A 90 -16.87 15.26 -3.40
CA VAL A 90 -17.85 14.28 -3.89
C VAL A 90 -18.66 14.94 -5.01
N ASP A 91 -19.01 14.16 -6.02
CA ASP A 91 -19.68 14.59 -7.25
C ASP A 91 -18.80 15.34 -8.27
N ASP A 92 -17.50 15.47 -8.02
CA ASP A 92 -16.56 15.89 -9.06
C ASP A 92 -16.33 14.76 -10.09
N VAL A 93 -16.06 15.15 -11.34
CA VAL A 93 -15.58 14.24 -12.39
C VAL A 93 -14.16 14.61 -12.76
N ILE A 94 -13.21 13.71 -12.52
CA ILE A 94 -11.82 13.90 -12.93
C ILE A 94 -11.71 13.56 -14.42
N VAL A 95 -11.23 14.53 -15.20
CA VAL A 95 -11.11 14.43 -16.66
C VAL A 95 -9.66 14.54 -17.14
N GLY A 96 -8.73 14.94 -16.26
CA GLY A 96 -7.33 15.01 -16.62
C GLY A 96 -6.38 15.06 -15.44
N ILE A 97 -5.14 14.59 -15.64
CA ILE A 97 -4.04 14.74 -14.70
C ILE A 97 -2.76 15.07 -15.46
N GLU A 98 -2.05 16.13 -15.07
CA GLU A 98 -0.77 16.54 -15.70
C GLU A 98 -0.87 16.65 -17.24
N GLY A 99 -1.99 17.20 -17.72
CA GLY A 99 -2.25 17.35 -19.17
C GLY A 99 -2.62 16.07 -19.91
N ARG A 100 -2.70 14.91 -19.23
CA ARG A 100 -3.22 13.65 -19.80
C ARG A 100 -4.71 13.57 -19.59
N VAL A 101 -5.44 13.15 -20.62
CA VAL A 101 -6.88 12.87 -20.55
C VAL A 101 -7.09 11.61 -19.70
N ILE A 102 -8.06 11.67 -18.79
CA ILE A 102 -8.52 10.53 -18.00
C ILE A 102 -9.91 10.18 -18.50
N ALA A 103 -10.06 9.07 -19.23
CA ALA A 103 -11.36 8.63 -19.76
C ALA A 103 -12.02 7.59 -18.84
N LYS A 104 -11.20 6.73 -18.21
CA LYS A 104 -11.65 5.66 -17.30
C LYS A 104 -10.79 5.59 -16.03
N PHE A 105 -11.30 4.87 -15.05
CA PHE A 105 -10.62 4.65 -13.76
C PHE A 105 -9.23 4.02 -13.92
N ALA A 106 -9.06 3.14 -14.91
CA ALA A 106 -7.76 2.53 -15.19
C ALA A 106 -6.70 3.57 -15.63
N ASP A 107 -7.09 4.61 -16.36
CA ASP A 107 -6.16 5.66 -16.79
C ASP A 107 -5.68 6.47 -15.58
N LEU A 108 -6.58 6.78 -14.66
CA LEU A 108 -6.27 7.43 -13.38
C LEU A 108 -5.24 6.61 -12.61
N GLN A 109 -5.48 5.30 -12.46
CA GLN A 109 -4.56 4.40 -11.77
C GLN A 109 -3.19 4.33 -12.48
N GLU A 110 -3.17 4.29 -13.81
CA GLU A 110 -1.93 4.26 -14.60
C GLU A 110 -1.08 5.52 -14.39
N VAL A 111 -1.72 6.70 -14.39
CA VAL A 111 -1.02 7.97 -14.15
C VAL A 111 -0.46 8.01 -12.73
N LEU A 112 -1.27 7.67 -11.72
CA LEU A 112 -0.84 7.66 -10.31
C LEU A 112 0.29 6.65 -10.06
N ALA A 113 0.32 5.50 -10.76
CA ALA A 113 1.36 4.49 -10.61
C ALA A 113 2.78 4.98 -10.98
N ARG A 114 2.87 6.07 -11.77
CA ARG A 114 4.13 6.70 -12.17
C ARG A 114 4.67 7.66 -11.11
N HIS A 115 3.85 8.04 -10.15
CA HIS A 115 4.18 9.01 -9.11
C HIS A 115 4.57 8.34 -7.79
N ARG A 116 5.20 9.13 -6.93
CA ARG A 116 5.55 8.77 -5.54
C ARG A 116 4.75 9.61 -4.55
N PRO A 117 4.57 9.13 -3.31
CA PRO A 117 4.09 9.97 -2.23
C PRO A 117 4.99 11.22 -2.08
N GLY A 118 4.36 12.38 -1.96
CA GLY A 118 5.01 13.70 -1.93
C GLY A 118 4.99 14.43 -3.27
N ASP A 119 4.75 13.73 -4.39
CA ASP A 119 4.63 14.38 -5.69
C ASP A 119 3.42 15.31 -5.72
N LYS A 120 3.60 16.49 -6.31
CA LYS A 120 2.52 17.43 -6.59
C LYS A 120 2.04 17.25 -8.01
N ILE A 121 0.74 17.07 -8.18
CA ILE A 121 0.10 16.90 -9.48
C ILE A 121 -1.06 17.87 -9.64
N LYS A 122 -1.31 18.30 -10.87
CA LYS A 122 -2.47 19.09 -11.28
C LYS A 122 -3.56 18.15 -11.78
N VAL A 123 -4.67 18.14 -11.08
CA VAL A 123 -5.87 17.38 -11.42
C VAL A 123 -6.87 18.34 -12.06
N LYS A 124 -7.24 18.07 -13.31
CA LYS A 124 -8.35 18.72 -14.01
C LYS A 124 -9.63 17.97 -13.70
N LEU A 125 -10.62 18.68 -13.17
CA LEU A 125 -11.93 18.15 -12.81
C LEU A 125 -13.06 19.02 -13.34
N ILE A 126 -14.23 18.44 -13.46
CA ILE A 126 -15.48 19.13 -13.76
C ILE A 126 -16.34 19.13 -12.50
N ARG A 127 -16.74 20.33 -12.08
CA ARG A 127 -17.67 20.59 -10.97
C ARG A 127 -18.71 21.59 -11.44
N ASP A 128 -19.98 21.30 -11.26
CA ASP A 128 -21.09 22.17 -11.72
C ASP A 128 -20.96 22.56 -13.21
N LYS A 129 -20.56 21.58 -14.07
CA LYS A 129 -20.32 21.76 -15.51
C LYS A 129 -19.22 22.76 -15.87
N LYS A 130 -18.37 23.14 -14.92
CA LYS A 130 -17.21 24.01 -15.15
C LYS A 130 -15.92 23.25 -14.92
N GLU A 131 -14.95 23.48 -15.80
CA GLU A 131 -13.59 22.97 -15.59
C GLU A 131 -12.91 23.71 -14.43
N LYS A 132 -12.25 22.94 -13.57
CA LYS A 132 -11.36 23.43 -12.53
C LYS A 132 -10.06 22.65 -12.56
N VAL A 133 -8.98 23.29 -12.14
CA VAL A 133 -7.68 22.66 -11.96
C VAL A 133 -7.29 22.80 -10.50
N VAL A 134 -6.97 21.67 -9.86
CA VAL A 134 -6.63 21.60 -8.45
C VAL A 134 -5.25 20.97 -8.34
N GLU A 135 -4.34 21.62 -7.61
CA GLU A 135 -3.05 21.03 -7.25
C GLU A 135 -3.24 20.10 -6.05
N VAL A 136 -2.74 18.87 -6.16
CA VAL A 136 -2.87 17.83 -5.14
C VAL A 136 -1.49 17.28 -4.82
N THR A 137 -1.17 17.19 -3.52
CA THR A 137 0.02 16.46 -3.06
C THR A 137 -0.35 15.02 -2.79
N LEU A 138 0.28 14.09 -3.49
CA LEU A 138 -0.02 12.67 -3.38
C LEU A 138 0.51 12.09 -2.06
N LYS A 139 -0.28 11.22 -1.44
CA LYS A 139 0.02 10.50 -0.21
C LYS A 139 0.02 8.99 -0.47
N ASN A 140 0.61 8.24 0.43
CA ASN A 140 0.50 6.77 0.48
C ASN A 140 -0.84 6.33 1.11
N GLU A 141 -1.04 5.02 1.23
CA GLU A 141 -2.20 4.39 1.88
C GLU A 141 -2.37 4.81 3.36
N GLN A 142 -1.29 5.24 4.02
CA GLN A 142 -1.30 5.72 5.40
C GLN A 142 -1.60 7.23 5.51
N GLY A 143 -2.00 7.88 4.41
CA GLY A 143 -2.37 9.30 4.40
C GLY A 143 -1.20 10.27 4.59
N ASN A 144 0.04 9.84 4.39
CA ASN A 144 1.23 10.67 4.53
C ASN A 144 2.17 10.59 3.31
N THR A 145 3.20 11.43 3.28
CA THR A 145 4.19 11.49 2.19
C THR A 145 5.47 10.73 2.52
N LYS A 146 5.50 9.99 3.63
CA LYS A 146 6.70 9.28 4.07
C LYS A 146 6.92 8.08 3.16
N ILE A 147 8.21 7.83 2.91
CA ILE A 147 8.66 6.63 2.21
C ILE A 147 8.27 5.43 3.07
N VAL A 148 7.45 4.55 2.51
CA VAL A 148 7.10 3.26 3.10
C VAL A 148 8.34 2.41 2.99
N LYS A 149 9.00 2.08 4.11
CA LYS A 149 10.16 1.19 4.11
C LYS A 149 9.77 -0.28 4.41
N ASN A 150 8.50 -0.51 4.76
CA ASN A 150 8.11 -1.60 5.68
C ASN A 150 6.94 -2.47 5.18
N ALA A 151 6.81 -2.73 3.87
CA ALA A 151 5.71 -3.56 3.35
C ALA A 151 5.77 -5.03 3.83
N GLY A 152 6.93 -5.53 4.26
CA GLY A 152 7.03 -6.89 4.80
C GLY A 152 6.35 -7.05 6.17
N MET A 153 6.27 -5.98 6.96
CA MET A 153 5.78 -6.05 8.34
C MET A 153 4.25 -6.20 8.41
N GLU A 154 3.53 -5.80 7.37
CA GLU A 154 2.07 -5.96 7.28
C GLU A 154 1.68 -7.44 7.18
N ILE A 155 2.49 -8.26 6.50
CA ILE A 155 2.30 -9.72 6.39
C ILE A 155 2.31 -10.38 7.79
N LEU A 156 3.09 -9.82 8.72
CA LEU A 156 3.14 -10.31 10.08
C LEU A 156 1.83 -10.04 10.84
N GLY A 157 1.06 -9.00 10.48
CA GLY A 157 -0.20 -8.66 11.15
C GLY A 157 -0.01 -8.17 12.59
N VAL A 158 1.07 -7.42 12.88
CA VAL A 158 1.44 -7.06 14.26
C VAL A 158 1.85 -5.61 14.39
N ALA A 159 1.41 -4.99 15.47
CA ALA A 159 1.88 -3.68 15.92
C ALA A 159 3.01 -3.82 16.94
N PHE A 160 4.13 -3.16 16.66
CA PHE A 160 5.33 -3.19 17.51
C PHE A 160 5.57 -1.88 18.22
N LYS A 161 6.14 -1.95 19.42
CA LYS A 161 6.63 -0.79 20.17
C LYS A 161 7.99 -1.12 20.77
N GLU A 162 8.87 -0.12 20.85
CA GLU A 162 10.11 -0.26 21.60
C GLU A 162 9.83 -0.53 23.09
N LEU A 163 10.70 -1.34 23.70
CA LEU A 163 10.51 -1.73 25.09
C LEU A 163 10.68 -0.52 26.02
N PRO A 164 9.70 -0.22 26.90
CA PRO A 164 9.84 0.82 27.90
C PRO A 164 11.00 0.53 28.86
N ASP A 165 11.67 1.57 29.36
CA ASP A 165 12.86 1.41 30.21
C ASP A 165 12.56 0.73 31.55
N ASP A 166 11.32 0.84 32.04
CA ASP A 166 10.86 0.16 33.26
C ASP A 166 10.84 -1.37 33.07
N LEU A 167 10.33 -1.82 31.92
CA LEU A 167 10.26 -3.25 31.59
C LEU A 167 11.65 -3.84 31.32
N LYS A 168 12.55 -3.04 30.72
CA LYS A 168 13.97 -3.39 30.54
C LYS A 168 14.64 -3.69 31.87
N LYS A 169 14.48 -2.82 32.86
CA LYS A 169 15.04 -3.00 34.21
C LYS A 169 14.41 -4.21 34.92
N GLN A 170 13.09 -4.35 34.87
CA GLN A 170 12.39 -5.44 35.55
C GLN A 170 12.77 -6.83 35.02
N LEU A 171 13.00 -6.93 33.70
CA LEU A 171 13.35 -8.20 33.05
C LEU A 171 14.87 -8.37 32.83
N ASN A 172 15.69 -7.43 33.33
CA ASN A 172 17.14 -7.36 33.07
C ASN A 172 17.49 -7.47 31.58
N LEU A 173 16.73 -6.77 30.73
CA LEU A 173 16.90 -6.73 29.28
C LEU A 173 17.54 -5.41 28.84
N SER A 174 18.57 -5.49 27.99
CA SER A 174 19.18 -4.30 27.39
C SER A 174 18.51 -3.86 26.08
N TYR A 175 17.72 -4.75 25.47
CA TYR A 175 17.09 -4.54 24.18
C TYR A 175 15.85 -5.43 24.01
N GLY A 176 15.01 -5.10 23.03
CA GLY A 176 13.88 -5.93 22.64
C GLY A 176 12.76 -5.09 22.03
N LEU A 177 11.91 -5.75 21.23
CA LEU A 177 10.75 -5.13 20.60
C LEU A 177 9.46 -5.79 21.10
N GLN A 178 8.55 -5.01 21.66
CA GLN A 178 7.31 -5.52 22.26
C GLN A 178 6.18 -5.58 21.22
N VAL A 179 5.50 -6.71 21.20
CA VAL A 179 4.25 -6.90 20.46
C VAL A 179 3.09 -6.29 21.23
N THR A 180 2.49 -5.23 20.70
CA THR A 180 1.42 -4.47 21.37
C THR A 180 0.02 -4.89 20.94
N GLY A 181 -0.11 -5.46 19.74
CA GLY A 181 -1.35 -6.00 19.21
C GLY A 181 -1.04 -6.95 18.06
N VAL A 182 -1.85 -8.00 17.95
CA VAL A 182 -1.78 -8.99 16.87
C VAL A 182 -3.15 -8.98 16.20
N SER A 183 -3.18 -8.65 14.92
CA SER A 183 -4.34 -8.75 14.04
C SER A 183 -4.26 -10.03 13.21
N SER A 184 -5.13 -10.21 12.22
CA SER A 184 -4.97 -11.25 11.20
C SER A 184 -3.61 -11.09 10.48
N GLY A 185 -2.84 -12.17 10.37
CA GLY A 185 -1.53 -12.21 9.72
C GLY A 185 -0.67 -13.38 10.21
N LYS A 186 0.50 -13.58 9.61
CA LYS A 186 1.34 -14.79 9.83
C LYS A 186 1.78 -14.99 11.29
N MET A 187 1.89 -13.91 12.08
CA MET A 187 2.22 -14.02 13.51
C MET A 187 1.05 -14.56 14.34
N ALA A 188 -0.19 -14.24 13.95
CA ALA A 188 -1.38 -14.80 14.59
C ALA A 188 -1.49 -16.30 14.32
N ASP A 189 -1.19 -16.70 13.08
CA ASP A 189 -1.17 -18.11 12.67
C ASP A 189 -0.09 -18.90 13.45
N ALA A 190 1.06 -18.27 13.70
CA ALA A 190 2.11 -18.80 14.57
C ALA A 190 1.79 -18.70 16.08
N ASN A 191 0.58 -18.26 16.46
CA ASN A 191 0.10 -18.13 17.85
C ASN A 191 0.97 -17.17 18.70
N VAL A 192 1.57 -16.17 18.06
CA VAL A 192 2.21 -15.05 18.76
C VAL A 192 1.13 -14.15 19.34
N ARG A 193 1.33 -13.70 20.58
CA ARG A 193 0.32 -12.94 21.33
C ARG A 193 0.84 -11.58 21.77
N LYS A 194 -0.09 -10.68 22.05
CA LYS A 194 0.17 -9.40 22.71
C LYS A 194 1.02 -9.62 23.97
N GLY A 195 1.99 -8.73 24.15
CA GLY A 195 2.92 -8.74 25.27
C GLY A 195 4.24 -9.44 24.97
N PHE A 196 4.33 -10.28 23.94
CA PHE A 196 5.57 -10.96 23.58
C PHE A 196 6.68 -9.94 23.25
N ILE A 197 7.88 -10.13 23.82
CA ILE A 197 9.05 -9.28 23.62
C ILE A 197 10.06 -10.04 22.79
N ILE A 198 10.27 -9.59 21.56
CA ILE A 198 11.20 -10.19 20.62
C ILE A 198 12.61 -9.74 20.98
N LEU A 199 13.50 -10.71 21.20
CA LEU A 199 14.92 -10.47 21.51
C LEU A 199 15.80 -10.84 20.31
N LYS A 200 15.45 -11.90 19.59
CA LYS A 200 16.17 -12.34 18.40
C LYS A 200 15.21 -12.75 17.29
N ALA A 201 15.64 -12.56 16.05
CA ALA A 201 15.02 -13.13 14.87
C ALA A 201 16.11 -13.76 13.99
N ASN A 202 15.98 -15.04 13.61
CA ASN A 202 16.96 -15.78 12.80
C ASN A 202 18.43 -15.53 13.22
N ASN A 203 18.69 -15.64 14.52
CA ASN A 203 20.00 -15.44 15.16
C ASN A 203 20.53 -13.98 15.20
N GLN A 204 19.77 -13.01 14.69
CA GLN A 204 20.08 -11.58 14.80
C GLN A 204 19.43 -10.97 16.04
N GLN A 205 20.14 -10.09 16.74
CA GLN A 205 19.62 -9.36 17.90
C GLN A 205 18.68 -8.24 17.44
N ILE A 206 17.50 -8.17 18.03
CA ILE A 206 16.47 -7.19 17.67
C ILE A 206 16.40 -6.11 18.75
N ARG A 207 17.00 -4.95 18.45
CA ARG A 207 16.97 -3.78 19.35
C ARG A 207 15.91 -2.78 18.92
N LYS A 208 15.75 -2.61 17.62
CA LYS A 208 14.82 -1.67 17.01
C LYS A 208 13.99 -2.35 15.93
N LEU A 209 12.95 -1.65 15.49
CA LEU A 209 12.09 -2.12 14.41
C LEU A 209 12.89 -2.42 13.12
N SER A 210 13.91 -1.62 12.81
CA SER A 210 14.79 -1.81 11.66
C SER A 210 15.52 -3.16 11.67
N ASP A 211 15.94 -3.64 12.83
CA ASP A 211 16.67 -4.91 12.95
C ASP A 211 15.74 -6.09 12.60
N LEU A 212 14.46 -5.97 13.00
CA LEU A 212 13.44 -6.98 12.69
C LEU A 212 13.09 -6.96 11.19
N GLU A 213 13.04 -5.77 10.58
CA GLU A 213 12.82 -5.63 9.14
C GLU A 213 13.95 -6.29 8.33
N ASP A 214 15.20 -6.11 8.75
CA ASP A 214 16.36 -6.73 8.08
C ASP A 214 16.33 -8.25 8.23
N ALA A 215 16.01 -8.75 9.42
CA ALA A 215 15.83 -10.19 9.67
C ALA A 215 14.69 -10.78 8.82
N LEU A 216 13.58 -10.05 8.69
CA LEU A 216 12.44 -10.45 7.87
C LEU A 216 12.81 -10.47 6.37
N LYS A 217 13.49 -9.43 5.87
CA LYS A 217 13.95 -9.37 4.47
C LYS A 217 14.93 -10.52 4.16
N ALA A 218 15.81 -10.86 5.10
CA ALA A 218 16.70 -11.99 4.97
C ALA A 218 15.94 -13.33 4.96
N ALA A 219 14.92 -13.48 5.83
CA ALA A 219 14.08 -14.66 5.90
C ALA A 219 13.28 -14.88 4.59
N ILE A 220 12.66 -13.84 4.02
CA ILE A 220 11.91 -13.94 2.75
C ILE A 220 12.80 -14.41 1.59
N LYS A 221 14.08 -14.01 1.60
CA LYS A 221 15.06 -14.40 0.57
C LYS A 221 15.69 -15.78 0.83
N SER A 222 15.50 -16.34 2.02
CA SER A 222 16.02 -17.66 2.36
C SER A 222 15.18 -18.75 1.67
N PRO A 223 15.75 -19.90 1.31
CA PRO A 223 15.02 -21.01 0.69
C PRO A 223 13.85 -21.50 1.54
N ASP A 224 14.02 -21.49 2.86
CA ASP A 224 13.02 -22.00 3.81
C ASP A 224 11.89 -21.00 4.09
N GLN A 225 12.09 -19.70 3.82
CA GLN A 225 11.12 -18.63 4.07
C GLN A 225 10.52 -18.61 5.49
N VAL A 226 11.29 -19.05 6.49
CA VAL A 226 10.84 -19.06 7.90
C VAL A 226 11.54 -17.96 8.71
N LEU A 227 10.75 -17.25 9.52
CA LEU A 227 11.25 -16.33 10.55
C LEU A 227 11.12 -16.96 11.93
N PHE A 228 12.24 -17.37 12.51
CA PHE A 228 12.34 -17.84 13.89
C PHE A 228 12.52 -16.67 14.85
N LEU A 229 11.54 -16.44 15.70
CA LEU A 229 11.60 -15.46 16.78
C LEU A 229 11.92 -16.13 18.10
N THR A 230 12.85 -15.55 18.85
CA THR A 230 13.13 -15.90 20.24
C THR A 230 12.86 -14.70 21.11
N GLY A 231 12.13 -14.92 22.19
CA GLY A 231 11.70 -13.83 23.05
C GLY A 231 11.22 -14.28 24.42
N ILE A 232 10.64 -13.32 25.12
CA ILE A 232 10.16 -13.48 26.49
C ILE A 232 8.84 -12.74 26.66
N PHE A 233 7.96 -13.26 27.50
CA PHE A 233 6.76 -12.55 27.92
C PHE A 233 7.05 -11.66 29.13
N PRO A 234 6.20 -10.66 29.44
CA PRO A 234 6.37 -9.81 30.61
C PRO A 234 6.32 -10.59 31.93
N SER A 235 5.76 -11.81 31.91
CA SER A 235 5.79 -12.76 33.02
C SER A 235 7.16 -13.43 33.26
N GLY A 236 8.16 -13.17 32.41
CA GLY A 236 9.47 -13.84 32.45
C GLY A 236 9.52 -15.19 31.72
N LYS A 237 8.40 -15.69 31.19
CA LYS A 237 8.36 -16.94 30.43
C LYS A 237 9.00 -16.75 29.05
N ARG A 238 10.02 -17.56 28.74
CA ARG A 238 10.64 -17.58 27.40
C ARG A 238 9.78 -18.37 26.42
N ALA A 239 9.74 -17.90 25.17
CA ALA A 239 9.04 -18.59 24.08
C ALA A 239 9.79 -18.39 22.76
N ASN A 240 9.66 -19.38 21.88
CA ASN A 240 10.16 -19.35 20.52
C ASN A 240 9.00 -19.58 19.56
N TYR A 241 9.00 -18.88 18.44
CA TYR A 241 8.00 -18.99 17.40
C TYR A 241 8.67 -19.15 16.04
N ALA A 242 8.12 -20.04 15.21
CA ALA A 242 8.51 -20.17 13.81
C ALA A 242 7.34 -19.64 12.97
N ILE A 243 7.61 -18.62 12.16
CA ILE A 243 6.60 -17.98 11.32
C ILE A 243 6.90 -18.36 9.89
N ASP A 244 5.94 -19.01 9.25
CA ASP A 244 6.00 -19.34 7.84
C ASP A 244 5.64 -18.11 6.99
N LEU A 245 6.59 -17.65 6.17
CA LEU A 245 6.43 -16.49 5.29
C LEU A 245 6.10 -16.88 3.84
N THR A 246 5.90 -18.16 3.56
CA THR A 246 5.45 -18.60 2.24
C THR A 246 4.12 -17.91 1.90
N GLN A 247 4.06 -17.32 0.71
CA GLN A 247 2.81 -16.77 0.18
C GLN A 247 2.07 -17.92 -0.52
N GLU A 248 0.83 -18.17 -0.11
CA GLU A 248 -0.11 -18.98 -0.90
C GLU A 248 -0.57 -18.21 -2.14
#